data_AF-A0A7C5JFE1-F1
#
_entry.id   AF-A0A7C5JFE1-F1
#
_cell.length_a   1.000
_cell.length_b   1.000
_cell.length_c   1.000
_cell.angle_alpha   90.00
_cell.angle_beta   90.00
_cell.angle_gamma   90.00
#
_symmetry.space_group_name_H-M   'P 1'
#
loop_
_entity.id
_entity.type
_entity.pdbx_description
1 polymer ?
#
loop_
_entity_poly.entity_id
_entity_poly.type
_entity_poly.pdbx_seq_one_letter_code
_entity_poly.pdbx_strand_id
1 'polypeptide(L)'
;MSTPKQAFAERLNDALDNIRFPPLGKGRLSRLSEIIGSTQVETDRWLKGTAFPPTSALVKLAELTQTRSNWLLSGYGAPFEPGKHPRGAGKIAPATGKEKLSKEALELGLKWMKLPRQQRQAIARVVEELAGDGD
;
A
#
# COMPACT_ATOMS: atom_id res chain seq x y z
N MET A 1 -12.48 13.21 8.35
CA MET A 1 -12.25 12.33 9.53
C MET A 1 -12.65 10.91 9.12
N SER A 2 -11.70 10.06 8.71
CA SER A 2 -12.00 8.65 8.40
C SER A 2 -12.37 7.92 9.70
N THR A 3 -13.44 7.12 9.67
CA THR A 3 -13.78 6.28 10.83
C THR A 3 -12.69 5.22 11.04
N PRO A 4 -12.51 4.66 12.25
CA PRO A 4 -11.51 3.61 12.48
C PRO A 4 -11.70 2.40 11.55
N LYS A 5 -12.93 2.14 11.14
CA LYS A 5 -13.29 1.08 10.17
C LYS A 5 -12.85 1.43 8.74
N GLN A 6 -13.00 2.69 8.33
CA GLN A 6 -12.50 3.17 7.04
C GLN A 6 -10.97 3.13 6.99
N ALA A 7 -10.30 3.60 8.04
CA ALA A 7 -8.83 3.55 8.12
C ALA A 7 -8.29 2.11 8.04
N PHE A 8 -8.98 1.16 8.68
CA PHE A 8 -8.69 -0.27 8.52
C PHE A 8 -8.85 -0.73 7.06
N ALA A 9 -9.94 -0.36 6.42
CA ALA A 9 -10.21 -0.76 5.03
C ALA A 9 -9.18 -0.17 4.06
N GLU A 10 -8.76 1.07 4.27
CA GLU A 10 -7.69 1.71 3.49
C GLU A 10 -6.38 0.93 3.62
N ARG A 11 -5.97 0.60 4.85
CA ARG A 11 -4.77 -0.22 5.12
C ARG A 11 -4.86 -1.62 4.50
N LEU A 12 -6.01 -2.26 4.61
CA LEU A 12 -6.23 -3.58 4.02
C LEU A 12 -6.14 -3.54 2.49
N ASN A 13 -6.75 -2.53 1.86
CA ASN A 13 -6.68 -2.39 0.42
C ASN A 13 -5.25 -2.09 -0.07
N ASP A 14 -4.49 -1.29 0.68
CA ASP A 14 -3.07 -1.04 0.42
C ASP A 14 -2.22 -2.31 0.57
N ALA A 15 -2.44 -3.07 1.66
CA ALA A 15 -1.76 -4.34 1.90
C ALA A 15 -2.06 -5.38 0.79
N LEU A 16 -3.29 -5.40 0.27
CA LEU A 16 -3.66 -6.23 -0.88
C LEU A 16 -3.01 -5.73 -2.18
N ASP A 17 -2.90 -4.42 -2.38
CA ASP A 17 -2.18 -3.86 -3.55
C ASP A 17 -0.68 -4.21 -3.51
N ASN A 18 -0.08 -4.21 -2.32
CA ASN A 18 1.31 -4.58 -2.09
C ASN A 18 1.66 -6.00 -2.55
N ILE A 19 0.72 -6.95 -2.45
CA ILE A 19 0.88 -8.33 -2.94
C ILE A 19 0.39 -8.51 -4.39
N ARG A 20 0.13 -7.41 -5.12
CA ARG A 20 -0.47 -7.41 -6.47
C ARG A 20 -1.80 -8.16 -6.55
N PHE A 21 -2.60 -8.11 -5.48
CA PHE A 21 -3.91 -8.73 -5.48
C PHE A 21 -4.85 -8.00 -6.48
N PRO A 22 -5.74 -8.72 -7.19
CA PRO A 22 -6.64 -8.13 -8.18
C PRO A 22 -7.37 -6.89 -7.63
N PRO A 23 -7.62 -5.84 -8.43
CA PRO A 23 -8.19 -4.59 -7.94
C PRO A 23 -9.67 -4.72 -7.55
N LEU A 24 -10.14 -3.80 -6.70
CA LEU A 24 -11.55 -3.66 -6.30
C LEU A 24 -12.47 -3.70 -7.54
N GLY A 25 -13.49 -4.56 -7.53
CA GLY A 25 -14.44 -4.73 -8.62
C GLY A 25 -13.99 -5.64 -9.77
N LYS A 26 -12.72 -6.08 -9.84
CA LYS A 26 -12.23 -7.06 -10.82
C LYS A 26 -11.89 -8.41 -10.17
N GLY A 27 -12.81 -8.96 -9.38
CA GLY A 27 -12.65 -10.27 -8.74
C GLY A 27 -11.89 -10.29 -7.41
N ARG A 28 -11.43 -9.13 -6.88
CA ARG A 28 -10.85 -9.01 -5.52
C ARG A 28 -11.77 -9.64 -4.47
N LEU A 29 -13.04 -9.28 -4.52
CA LEU A 29 -14.05 -9.69 -3.56
C LEU A 29 -14.20 -11.20 -3.52
N SER A 30 -14.50 -11.80 -4.68
CA SER A 30 -14.74 -13.24 -4.79
C SER A 30 -13.50 -14.04 -4.36
N ARG A 31 -12.32 -13.70 -4.90
CA ARG A 31 -11.06 -14.34 -4.51
C ARG A 31 -10.76 -14.22 -3.02
N LEU A 32 -10.91 -13.03 -2.45
CA LEU A 32 -10.63 -12.81 -1.04
C LEU A 32 -11.61 -13.58 -0.15
N SER A 33 -12.90 -13.58 -0.51
CA SER A 33 -13.93 -14.32 0.21
C SER A 33 -13.67 -15.84 0.22
N GLU A 34 -13.21 -16.40 -0.91
CA GLU A 34 -12.84 -17.81 -1.04
C GLU A 34 -11.62 -18.18 -0.20
N ILE A 35 -10.55 -17.37 -0.25
CA ILE A 35 -9.30 -17.65 0.50
C ILE A 35 -9.55 -17.58 2.02
N ILE A 36 -10.30 -16.57 2.46
CA ILE A 36 -10.56 -16.34 3.88
C ILE A 36 -11.64 -17.30 4.41
N GLY A 37 -12.51 -17.80 3.53
CA GLY A 37 -13.67 -18.62 3.88
C GLY A 37 -14.81 -17.77 4.46
N SER A 38 -15.00 -16.56 3.93
CA SER A 38 -16.03 -15.60 4.37
C SER A 38 -17.04 -15.34 3.25
N THR A 39 -18.20 -14.78 3.58
CA THR A 39 -19.18 -14.42 2.56
C THR A 39 -18.74 -13.17 1.80
N GLN A 40 -19.03 -13.10 0.49
CA GLN A 40 -18.73 -11.91 -0.32
C GLN A 40 -19.33 -10.63 0.26
N VAL A 41 -20.51 -10.71 0.90
CA VAL A 41 -21.16 -9.58 1.55
C VAL A 41 -20.36 -9.07 2.75
N GLU A 42 -19.84 -9.98 3.58
CA GLU A 42 -19.00 -9.59 4.72
C GLU A 42 -17.64 -9.03 4.28
N THR A 43 -17.00 -9.69 3.31
CA THR A 43 -15.75 -9.22 2.72
C THR A 43 -15.90 -7.80 2.14
N ASP A 44 -17.03 -7.53 1.48
CA ASP A 44 -17.33 -6.20 0.92
C ASP A 44 -17.40 -5.13 2.02
N ARG A 45 -18.04 -5.45 3.16
CA ARG A 45 -18.13 -4.54 4.31
C ARG A 45 -16.75 -4.24 4.91
N TRP A 46 -15.82 -5.20 4.90
CA TRP A 46 -14.45 -4.99 5.39
C TRP A 46 -13.66 -4.11 4.43
N LEU A 47 -13.75 -4.38 3.12
CA LEU A 47 -13.05 -3.61 2.08
C LEU A 47 -13.59 -2.18 1.93
N LYS A 48 -14.84 -1.93 2.29
CA LYS A 48 -15.46 -0.59 2.32
C LYS A 48 -15.34 0.10 3.68
N GLY A 49 -14.85 -0.59 4.72
CA GLY A 49 -14.73 -0.03 6.07
C GLY A 49 -16.06 0.22 6.76
N THR A 50 -17.06 -0.61 6.48
CA THR A 50 -18.37 -0.59 7.16
C THR A 50 -18.37 -1.47 8.41
N ALA A 51 -17.57 -2.54 8.41
CA ALA A 51 -17.44 -3.48 9.53
C ALA A 51 -15.99 -3.96 9.70
N PHE A 52 -15.66 -4.45 10.90
CA PHE A 52 -14.41 -5.16 11.15
C PHE A 52 -14.58 -6.65 10.88
N PRO A 53 -13.52 -7.33 10.39
CA PRO A 53 -13.50 -8.79 10.33
C PRO A 53 -13.45 -9.41 11.73
N PRO A 54 -13.96 -10.65 11.90
CA PRO A 54 -13.71 -11.42 13.11
C PRO A 54 -12.21 -11.71 13.25
N THR A 55 -11.74 -11.93 14.48
CA THR A 55 -10.32 -12.17 14.78
C THR A 55 -9.71 -13.27 13.91
N SER A 56 -10.44 -14.37 13.68
CA SER A 56 -9.97 -15.46 12.83
C SER A 56 -9.74 -15.04 11.37
N ALA A 57 -10.59 -14.16 10.83
CA ALA A 57 -10.40 -13.62 9.48
C ALA A 57 -9.29 -12.56 9.45
N LEU A 58 -9.15 -11.76 10.52
CA LEU A 58 -8.08 -10.77 10.64
C LEU A 58 -6.69 -11.43 10.60
N VAL A 59 -6.50 -12.54 11.31
CA VAL A 59 -5.24 -13.30 11.31
C VAL A 59 -4.95 -13.83 9.90
N LYS A 60 -5.93 -14.47 9.25
CA LYS A 60 -5.78 -14.95 7.87
C LYS A 60 -5.47 -13.84 6.87
N LEU A 61 -6.11 -12.67 7.02
CA LEU A 61 -5.84 -11.50 6.18
C LEU A 61 -4.41 -11.02 6.37
N ALA A 62 -3.95 -10.93 7.62
CA ALA A 62 -2.59 -10.53 7.96
C ALA A 62 -1.54 -11.51 7.40
N GLU A 63 -1.81 -12.82 7.47
CA GLU A 63 -0.97 -13.85 6.86
C GLU A 63 -0.92 -13.72 5.33
N LEU A 64 -2.09 -13.54 4.70
CA LEU A 64 -2.20 -13.38 3.24
C LEU A 64 -1.43 -12.15 2.74
N THR A 65 -1.55 -11.02 3.42
CA THR A 65 -0.89 -9.77 3.04
C THR A 65 0.53 -9.66 3.58
N GLN A 66 0.98 -10.64 4.37
CA GLN A 66 2.26 -10.63 5.10
C GLN A 66 2.44 -9.40 5.99
N THR A 67 1.35 -8.83 6.48
CA THR A 67 1.35 -7.66 7.39
C THR A 67 1.13 -8.09 8.83
N ARG A 68 1.47 -7.23 9.79
CA ARG A 68 1.16 -7.45 11.20
C ARG A 68 -0.31 -7.12 11.50
N SER A 69 -1.03 -8.03 12.16
CA SER A 69 -2.45 -7.87 12.51
C SER A 69 -2.73 -6.59 13.33
N ASN A 70 -1.81 -6.21 14.22
CA ASN A 70 -1.90 -4.99 15.03
C ASN A 70 -1.85 -3.72 14.18
N TRP A 71 -0.99 -3.69 13.16
CA TRP A 71 -0.92 -2.57 12.22
C TRP A 71 -2.17 -2.53 11.34
N LEU A 72 -2.63 -3.69 10.86
CA LEU A 72 -3.81 -3.74 10.01
C LEU A 72 -5.04 -3.15 10.73
N LEU A 73 -5.27 -3.57 11.98
CA LEU A 73 -6.38 -3.12 12.81
C LEU A 73 -6.23 -1.66 13.25
N SER A 74 -5.14 -1.31 13.92
CA SER A 74 -4.99 -0.04 14.63
C SER A 74 -4.16 1.00 13.88
N GLY A 75 -3.38 0.58 12.88
CA GLY A 75 -2.40 1.43 12.20
C GLY A 75 -1.13 1.68 13.01
N TYR A 76 -0.99 1.04 14.18
CA TYR A 76 0.13 1.29 15.09
C TYR A 76 1.30 0.34 14.83
N GLY A 77 2.51 0.91 14.76
CA GLY A 77 3.75 0.17 14.52
C GLY A 77 4.07 -0.04 13.04
N ALA A 78 5.03 -0.91 12.74
CA ALA A 78 5.43 -1.22 11.37
C ALA A 78 4.43 -2.19 10.70
N PRO A 79 4.01 -1.93 9.44
CA PRO A 79 3.13 -2.82 8.68
C PRO A 79 3.72 -4.20 8.42
N PHE A 80 5.02 -4.25 8.13
CA PHE A 80 5.72 -5.47 7.74
C PHE A 80 6.86 -5.76 8.70
N GLU A 81 7.22 -7.04 8.77
CA GLU A 81 8.49 -7.43 9.38
C GLU A 81 9.66 -6.91 8.53
N PRO A 82 10.78 -6.51 9.15
CA PRO A 82 11.96 -6.05 8.41
C PRO A 82 12.40 -7.12 7.40
N GLY A 83 12.49 -6.75 6.12
CA GLY A 83 12.89 -7.64 5.03
C GLY A 83 11.79 -8.55 4.45
N LYS A 84 10.58 -8.59 5.02
CA LYS A 84 9.44 -9.36 4.47
C LYS A 84 8.45 -8.54 3.64
N HIS A 85 8.80 -7.30 3.29
CA HIS A 85 7.93 -6.48 2.47
C HIS A 85 7.73 -7.15 1.09
N PRO A 86 6.50 -7.47 0.65
CA PRO A 86 6.26 -8.20 -0.59
C PRO A 86 6.70 -7.41 -1.85
N ARG A 87 6.81 -6.09 -1.72
CA ARG A 87 7.35 -5.18 -2.75
C ARG A 87 8.90 -5.02 -2.70
N GLY A 88 9.58 -5.69 -1.77
CA GLY A 88 11.00 -5.50 -1.45
C GLY A 88 11.26 -4.25 -0.60
N ALA A 89 12.46 -4.11 -0.03
CA ALA A 89 12.92 -2.94 0.74
C ALA A 89 13.21 -1.70 -0.16
N GLY A 90 12.56 -1.62 -1.32
CA GLY A 90 12.63 -0.43 -2.16
C GLY A 90 11.88 0.68 -1.46
N LYS A 91 12.55 1.83 -1.26
CA LYS A 91 11.95 3.11 -0.89
C LYS A 91 10.97 3.54 -1.99
N ILE A 92 9.83 2.87 -2.09
CA ILE A 92 8.71 3.28 -2.91
C ILE A 92 7.58 3.31 -1.92
N ALA A 93 7.24 4.53 -1.50
CA ALA A 93 6.12 4.77 -0.61
C ALA A 93 4.90 3.98 -1.11
N PRO A 94 4.03 3.49 -0.21
CA PRO A 94 2.74 2.97 -0.61
C PRO A 94 2.10 4.00 -1.54
N ALA A 95 1.38 3.53 -2.56
CA ALA A 95 0.53 4.40 -3.34
C ALA A 95 -0.67 4.78 -2.44
N THR A 96 -0.40 5.55 -1.39
CA THR A 96 -1.40 6.20 -0.57
C THR A 96 -2.11 7.18 -1.47
N GLY A 97 -3.30 6.77 -1.88
CA GLY A 97 -4.28 7.64 -2.49
C GLY A 97 -4.02 7.94 -3.95
N LYS A 98 -5.11 8.22 -4.63
CA LYS A 98 -5.15 8.89 -5.93
C LYS A 98 -4.69 10.35 -5.80
N GLU A 99 -3.57 10.62 -5.15
CA GLU A 99 -2.86 11.86 -5.38
C GLU A 99 -2.19 11.69 -6.73
N LYS A 100 -2.93 12.16 -7.74
CA LYS A 100 -2.51 12.31 -9.12
C LYS A 100 -1.02 12.62 -9.12
N LEU A 101 -0.22 11.74 -9.72
CA LEU A 101 1.13 12.06 -10.15
C LEU A 101 1.07 13.47 -10.73
N SER A 102 1.57 14.48 -10.02
CA SER A 102 1.40 15.87 -10.44
C SER A 102 1.91 15.98 -11.86
N LYS A 103 1.26 16.81 -12.70
CA LYS A 103 1.70 16.99 -14.09
C LYS A 103 3.21 17.28 -14.15
N GLU A 104 3.68 18.05 -13.18
CA GLU A 104 5.09 18.35 -12.92
C GLU A 104 5.96 17.11 -12.66
N ALA A 105 5.50 16.16 -11.83
CA ALA A 105 6.22 14.92 -11.55
C ALA A 105 6.33 14.02 -12.79
N LEU A 106 5.28 13.97 -13.62
CA LEU A 106 5.32 13.23 -14.89
C LEU A 106 6.26 13.88 -15.90
N GLU A 107 6.17 15.22 -16.05
CA GLU A 107 7.03 15.99 -16.94
C GLU A 107 8.50 15.88 -16.54
N LEU A 108 8.80 15.86 -15.25
CA LEU A 108 10.14 15.66 -14.72
C LEU A 108 10.66 14.25 -15.05
N GLY A 109 9.83 13.21 -14.91
CA GLY A 109 10.17 11.84 -15.33
C GLY A 109 10.48 11.72 -16.82
N LEU A 110 9.68 12.38 -17.67
CA LEU A 110 9.90 12.40 -19.12
C LEU A 110 11.19 13.14 -19.50
N LYS A 111 11.47 14.27 -18.84
CA LYS A 111 12.74 15.01 -19.04
C LYS A 111 13.92 14.19 -18.55
N TRP A 112 13.81 13.54 -17.40
CA TRP A 112 14.83 12.65 -16.84
C TRP A 112 15.23 11.55 -17.83
N MET A 113 14.26 10.90 -18.48
CA MET A 113 14.50 9.86 -19.48
C MET A 113 15.24 10.33 -20.75
N LYS A 114 15.26 11.64 -21.03
CA LYS A 114 16.00 12.21 -22.17
C LYS A 114 17.44 12.59 -21.81
N LEU A 115 17.78 12.66 -20.53
CA LEU A 115 19.13 13.06 -20.09
C LEU A 115 20.15 11.90 -20.22
N PRO A 116 21.41 12.17 -20.59
CA PRO A 116 22.52 11.23 -20.52
C PRO A 116 22.82 10.82 -19.06
N ARG A 117 23.43 9.64 -18.89
CA ARG A 117 23.68 9.03 -17.58
C ARG A 117 24.45 9.95 -16.61
N GLN A 118 25.42 10.71 -17.11
CA GLN A 118 26.23 11.64 -16.29
C GLN A 118 25.38 12.77 -15.69
N GLN A 119 24.43 13.33 -16.46
CA GLN A 119 23.54 14.39 -15.98
C GLN A 119 22.53 13.85 -14.98
N ARG A 120 22.00 12.64 -15.19
CA ARG A 120 21.14 11.97 -14.20
C ARG A 120 21.88 11.73 -12.88
N GLN A 121 23.15 11.34 -12.93
CA GLN A 121 23.97 11.15 -11.72
C GLN A 121 24.21 12.46 -10.97
N ALA A 122 24.49 13.55 -11.69
CA ALA A 122 24.64 14.88 -11.07
C ALA A 122 23.35 15.35 -10.40
N ILE A 123 22.20 15.20 -11.07
CA ILE A 123 20.91 15.59 -10.49
C ILE A 123 20.53 14.68 -9.31
N ALA A 124 20.79 13.37 -9.40
CA ALA A 124 20.55 12.44 -8.30
C ALA A 124 21.30 12.89 -7.03
N ARG A 125 22.58 13.25 -7.18
CA ARG A 125 23.40 13.75 -6.06
C ARG A 125 22.81 15.01 -5.43
N VAL A 126 22.39 15.98 -6.23
CA VAL A 126 21.78 17.21 -5.73
C VAL A 126 20.47 16.92 -5.00
N VAL A 127 19.64 16.02 -5.54
CA VAL A 127 18.39 15.61 -4.87
C VAL A 127 18.67 14.92 -3.55
N GLU A 128 19.71 14.07 -3.48
CA GLU A 128 20.14 13.43 -2.22
C GLU A 128 20.62 14.45 -1.18
N GLU A 129 21.37 15.48 -1.60
CA GLU A 129 21.79 16.56 -0.68
C GLU A 129 20.62 17.41 -0.21
N LEU A 130 19.69 17.75 -1.10
CA LEU A 130 18.48 18.52 -0.74
C LEU A 130 17.50 17.73 0.12
N ALA A 131 17.49 16.40 0.02
CA ALA A 131 16.64 15.52 0.83
C ALA A 131 17.30 15.07 2.14
N GLY A 132 18.61 15.25 2.27
CA GLY A 132 19.42 14.85 3.42
C GLY A 132 19.67 15.94 4.46
N ASP A 133 19.27 17.19 4.19
CA ASP A 133 19.37 18.31 5.15
C ASP A 133 18.00 18.51 5.82
N GLY A 134 17.84 17.81 6.94
CA GLY A 134 16.63 17.81 7.75
C GLY A 134 16.90 17.01 9.04
N ASP A 135 17.92 17.46 9.78
CA ASP A 135 18.07 17.17 11.21
C ASP A 135 17.06 18.00 12.02
#